data_AF-A0A5J4VQ29-F1
#
_entry.id   AF-A0A5J4VQ29-F1
#
_cell.length_a   1.000
_cell.length_b   1.000
_cell.length_c   1.000
_cell.angle_alpha   90.00
_cell.angle_beta   90.00
_cell.angle_gamma   90.00
#
_symmetry.space_group_name_H-M   'P 1'
#
loop_
_entity.id
_entity.type
_entity.pdbx_description
1 polymer ?
#
loop_
_entity_poly.entity_id
_entity_poly.type
_entity_poly.pdbx_seq_one_letter_code
_entity_poly.pdbx_strand_id
1 'polypeptide(L)'
;MIRTSVATTRIETLRNKIMSWTKSLLNNKNENAIWNATYSMFVITLTMSGFDQEENQNSMKEQMDKDGTIAKLVEIFKNGQYLDKQINQQVAITIGLLFKGLPIPSDFGPALIDTLKQLSLSQQSHFSNNSIDALKQRLILLCCQATSIMLQDNEPAMSLTISEGNLLRELISVFQKLPVDEVTSGHLAALFDVFNFTTIRKIETIPEDEILELMMKMLESNDEDIIWKSTKIILSFTISNGLKVEELIINPLLQKFEKDGTIYHLLEIFQNDFYQNKEIYGNIAVIIGCLFKATKIPDDDISQIA
;
A
#
# COMPACT_ATOMS: atom_id res chain seq x y z
N MET A 1 -23.86 15.77 14.53
CA MET A 1 -22.80 14.77 14.85
C MET A 1 -23.28 13.53 15.62
N ILE A 2 -24.32 13.55 16.45
CA ILE A 2 -24.69 12.38 17.29
C ILE A 2 -25.46 11.26 16.52
N ARG A 3 -26.12 11.58 15.39
CA ARG A 3 -26.89 10.57 14.62
C ARG A 3 -26.04 9.61 13.80
N THR A 4 -24.80 9.99 13.45
CA THR A 4 -23.90 9.15 12.65
C THR A 4 -23.29 8.00 13.46
N SER A 5 -23.01 8.16 14.75
CA SER A 5 -22.36 7.09 15.54
C SER A 5 -23.26 5.87 15.78
N VAL A 6 -24.56 6.09 16.04
CA VAL A 6 -25.51 4.99 16.34
C VAL A 6 -25.78 4.11 15.12
N ALA A 7 -25.81 4.69 13.92
CA ALA A 7 -25.98 3.94 12.68
C ALA A 7 -24.76 3.04 12.41
N THR A 8 -23.55 3.58 12.57
CA THR A 8 -22.30 2.83 12.42
C THR A 8 -22.21 1.65 13.37
N THR A 9 -22.56 1.83 14.66
CA THR A 9 -22.53 0.74 15.65
C THR A 9 -23.52 -0.40 15.31
N ARG A 10 -24.68 -0.08 14.75
CA ARG A 10 -25.67 -1.11 14.37
C ARG A 10 -25.23 -1.92 13.16
N ILE A 11 -24.66 -1.25 12.15
CA ILE A 11 -24.11 -1.91 10.96
C ILE A 11 -22.98 -2.85 11.38
N GLU A 12 -22.08 -2.37 12.23
CA GLU A 12 -20.95 -3.14 12.75
C GLU A 12 -21.39 -4.37 13.54
N THR A 13 -22.40 -4.20 14.40
CA THR A 13 -23.00 -5.31 15.16
C THR A 13 -23.64 -6.34 14.24
N LEU A 14 -24.36 -5.90 13.22
CA LEU A 14 -24.99 -6.79 12.25
C LEU A 14 -23.94 -7.55 11.44
N ARG A 15 -22.89 -6.85 10.97
CA ARG A 15 -21.74 -7.43 10.27
C ARG A 15 -21.11 -8.56 11.08
N ASN A 16 -20.78 -8.31 12.34
CA ASN A 16 -20.15 -9.31 13.20
C ASN A 16 -21.06 -10.52 13.47
N LYS A 17 -22.37 -10.31 13.60
CA LYS A 17 -23.33 -11.42 13.74
C LYS A 17 -23.41 -12.26 12.47
N ILE A 18 -23.48 -11.61 11.31
CA ILE A 18 -23.49 -12.31 10.02
C ILE A 18 -22.18 -13.10 9.89
N MET A 19 -21.02 -12.47 10.07
CA MET A 19 -19.71 -13.13 10.00
C MET A 19 -19.61 -14.36 10.91
N SER A 20 -20.04 -14.24 12.16
CA SER A 20 -20.08 -15.37 13.10
C SER A 20 -20.96 -16.51 12.61
N TRP A 21 -22.14 -16.20 12.06
CA TRP A 21 -23.06 -17.20 11.53
C TRP A 21 -22.49 -17.87 10.28
N THR A 22 -22.03 -17.08 9.32
CA THR A 22 -21.42 -17.54 8.08
C THR A 22 -20.24 -18.47 8.35
N LYS A 23 -19.38 -18.11 9.30
CA LYS A 23 -18.25 -18.94 9.75
C LYS A 23 -18.70 -20.30 10.29
N SER A 24 -19.77 -20.34 11.07
CA SER A 24 -20.29 -21.61 11.59
C SER A 24 -20.74 -22.55 10.46
N LEU A 25 -21.30 -21.98 9.38
CA LEU A 25 -21.78 -22.71 8.22
C LEU A 25 -20.64 -23.23 7.31
N LEU A 26 -19.47 -22.59 7.30
CA LEU A 26 -18.31 -23.08 6.54
C LEU A 26 -17.83 -24.46 7.00
N ASN A 27 -18.18 -24.88 8.23
CA ASN A 27 -17.87 -26.21 8.76
C ASN A 27 -18.98 -27.25 8.54
N ASN A 28 -20.05 -26.88 7.84
CA ASN A 28 -21.14 -27.81 7.55
C ASN A 28 -20.73 -28.86 6.52
N LYS A 29 -21.33 -30.06 6.58
CA LYS A 29 -21.15 -31.10 5.55
C LYS A 29 -22.13 -30.94 4.38
N ASN A 30 -23.22 -30.22 4.59
CA ASN A 30 -24.22 -29.93 3.57
C ASN A 30 -23.66 -28.86 2.62
N GLU A 31 -23.50 -29.24 1.36
CA GLU A 31 -22.94 -28.38 0.33
C GLU A 31 -23.74 -27.08 0.13
N ASN A 32 -25.07 -27.11 0.22
CA ASN A 32 -25.90 -25.90 0.14
C ASN A 32 -25.63 -24.94 1.31
N ALA A 33 -25.32 -25.47 2.50
CA ALA A 33 -24.96 -24.64 3.64
C ALA A 33 -23.59 -23.97 3.43
N ILE A 34 -22.62 -24.71 2.86
CA ILE A 34 -21.31 -24.17 2.48
C ILE A 34 -21.48 -23.10 1.40
N TRP A 35 -22.27 -23.36 0.37
CA TRP A 35 -22.54 -22.42 -0.72
C TRP A 35 -23.11 -21.09 -0.19
N ASN A 36 -24.12 -21.15 0.69
CA ASN A 36 -24.68 -19.95 1.30
C ASN A 36 -23.64 -19.19 2.13
N ALA A 37 -22.76 -19.93 2.81
CA ALA A 37 -21.69 -19.35 3.60
C ALA A 37 -20.64 -18.67 2.73
N THR A 38 -20.15 -19.33 1.68
CA THR A 38 -19.14 -18.78 0.78
C THR A 38 -19.68 -17.61 -0.03
N TYR A 39 -20.94 -17.67 -0.45
CA TYR A 39 -21.59 -16.54 -1.12
C TYR A 39 -21.73 -15.33 -0.20
N SER A 40 -22.14 -15.54 1.05
CA SER A 40 -22.24 -14.45 2.03
C SER A 40 -20.86 -13.85 2.33
N MET A 41 -19.81 -14.67 2.49
CA MET A 41 -18.45 -14.19 2.64
C MET A 41 -18.01 -13.37 1.43
N PHE A 42 -18.25 -13.88 0.22
CA PHE A 42 -17.93 -13.17 -1.01
C PHE A 42 -18.61 -11.80 -1.08
N VAL A 43 -19.92 -11.73 -0.80
CA VAL A 43 -20.66 -10.46 -0.82
C VAL A 43 -20.14 -9.51 0.24
N ILE A 44 -19.87 -9.98 1.46
CA ILE A 44 -19.33 -9.13 2.54
C ILE A 44 -17.96 -8.61 2.16
N THR A 45 -17.04 -9.49 1.74
CA THR A 45 -15.68 -9.11 1.34
C THR A 45 -15.70 -8.15 0.17
N LEU A 46 -16.52 -8.39 -0.86
CA LEU A 46 -16.68 -7.49 -1.99
C LEU A 46 -17.22 -6.11 -1.58
N THR A 47 -18.26 -6.11 -0.74
CA THR A 47 -18.89 -4.89 -0.23
C THR A 47 -17.90 -4.09 0.60
N MET A 48 -17.15 -4.75 1.48
CA MET A 48 -16.09 -4.13 2.27
C MET A 48 -14.99 -3.61 1.35
N SER A 49 -14.56 -4.36 0.34
CA SER A 49 -13.57 -3.90 -0.65
C SER A 49 -14.02 -2.66 -1.44
N GLY A 50 -15.32 -2.38 -1.55
CA GLY A 50 -15.83 -1.15 -2.17
C GLY A 50 -16.15 -0.02 -1.19
N PHE A 51 -16.21 -0.30 0.12
CA PHE A 51 -16.38 0.71 1.18
C PHE A 51 -15.05 1.15 1.79
N ASP A 52 -14.13 0.20 1.92
CA ASP A 52 -12.72 0.49 1.95
C ASP A 52 -12.47 1.35 0.69
N GLN A 53 -11.81 2.52 0.83
CA GLN A 53 -11.34 3.26 -0.35
C GLN A 53 -10.72 2.23 -1.28
N GLU A 54 -11.05 2.27 -2.58
CA GLU A 54 -11.22 1.21 -3.61
C GLU A 54 -10.05 0.22 -3.76
N GLU A 55 -9.21 0.10 -2.74
CA GLU A 55 -7.80 0.40 -2.82
C GLU A 55 -7.06 -0.07 -1.50
N ASN A 56 -7.62 0.07 -0.30
CA ASN A 56 -7.08 -0.51 0.95
C ASN A 56 -6.88 -2.05 0.96
N GLN A 57 -5.94 -2.54 1.80
CA GLN A 57 -6.01 -3.93 2.28
C GLN A 57 -7.41 -4.16 2.83
N ASN A 58 -8.08 -5.23 2.38
CA ASN A 58 -9.44 -5.50 2.83
C ASN A 58 -9.48 -5.54 4.36
N SER A 59 -10.30 -4.66 4.95
CA SER A 59 -10.36 -4.45 6.41
C SER A 59 -10.79 -5.72 7.18
N MET A 60 -11.35 -6.71 6.48
CA MET A 60 -11.72 -8.01 7.04
C MET A 60 -10.56 -8.99 7.15
N LYS A 61 -9.43 -8.79 6.44
CA LYS A 61 -8.34 -9.78 6.38
C LYS A 61 -7.85 -10.13 7.76
N GLU A 62 -7.44 -9.15 8.57
CA GLU A 62 -6.85 -9.41 9.90
C GLU A 62 -7.83 -10.13 10.83
N GLN A 63 -9.10 -9.70 10.84
CA GLN A 63 -10.15 -10.35 11.63
C GLN A 63 -10.37 -11.81 11.21
N MET A 64 -10.45 -12.08 9.90
CA MET A 64 -10.69 -13.42 9.34
C MET A 64 -9.46 -14.33 9.44
N ASP A 65 -8.26 -13.75 9.51
CA ASP A 65 -7.02 -14.49 9.73
C ASP A 65 -6.94 -14.95 11.19
N LYS A 66 -7.12 -13.99 12.12
CA LYS A 66 -7.07 -14.22 13.57
C LYS A 66 -8.07 -15.29 14.04
N ASP A 67 -9.22 -15.37 13.38
CA ASP A 67 -10.28 -16.28 13.77
C ASP A 67 -10.30 -17.60 12.98
N GLY A 68 -9.34 -17.80 12.08
CA GLY A 68 -9.17 -19.02 11.28
C GLY A 68 -10.12 -19.14 10.08
N THR A 69 -10.91 -18.12 9.77
CA THR A 69 -11.80 -18.12 8.60
C THR A 69 -11.02 -18.22 7.30
N ILE A 70 -9.88 -17.51 7.16
CA ILE A 70 -9.03 -17.64 5.96
C ILE A 70 -8.53 -19.08 5.78
N ALA A 71 -8.05 -19.72 6.85
CA ALA A 71 -7.60 -21.11 6.79
C ALA A 71 -8.72 -22.04 6.32
N LYS A 72 -9.96 -21.81 6.78
CA LYS A 72 -11.13 -22.59 6.34
C LYS A 72 -11.50 -22.33 4.87
N LEU A 73 -11.43 -21.08 4.42
CA LEU A 73 -11.64 -20.73 3.01
C LEU A 73 -10.58 -21.42 2.12
N VAL A 74 -9.31 -21.45 2.54
CA VAL A 74 -8.25 -22.17 1.81
C VAL A 74 -8.53 -23.68 1.75
N GLU A 75 -9.02 -24.29 2.83
CA GLU A 75 -9.45 -25.69 2.84
C GLU A 75 -10.57 -25.95 1.81
N ILE A 76 -11.60 -25.11 1.80
CA ILE A 76 -12.73 -25.20 0.85
C ILE A 76 -12.22 -24.98 -0.58
N PHE A 77 -11.34 -24.01 -0.80
CA PHE A 77 -10.74 -23.73 -2.11
C PHE A 77 -10.00 -24.95 -2.67
N LYS A 78 -9.16 -25.59 -1.84
CA LYS A 78 -8.39 -26.79 -2.20
C LYS A 78 -9.28 -28.03 -2.37
N ASN A 79 -10.50 -28.04 -1.82
CA ASN A 79 -11.44 -29.13 -1.98
C ASN A 79 -12.10 -29.09 -3.37
N GLY A 80 -11.58 -29.89 -4.30
CA GLY A 80 -12.14 -30.04 -5.65
C GLY A 80 -13.39 -30.91 -5.77
N GLN A 81 -13.92 -31.45 -4.66
CA GLN A 81 -14.99 -32.46 -4.67
C GLN A 81 -16.41 -31.89 -4.65
N TYR A 82 -16.60 -30.58 -4.51
CA TYR A 82 -17.92 -29.97 -4.58
C TYR A 82 -18.58 -30.18 -5.95
N LEU A 83 -19.88 -30.48 -5.93
CA LEU A 83 -20.69 -30.58 -7.14
C LEU A 83 -20.86 -29.21 -7.79
N ASP A 84 -21.16 -28.20 -6.97
CA ASP A 84 -21.27 -26.81 -7.37
C ASP A 84 -19.88 -26.14 -7.35
N LYS A 85 -19.32 -25.94 -8.54
CA LYS A 85 -18.03 -25.26 -8.72
C LYS A 85 -18.07 -23.79 -8.35
N GLN A 86 -19.25 -23.16 -8.22
CA GLN A 86 -19.35 -21.78 -7.75
C GLN A 86 -18.80 -21.61 -6.33
N ILE A 87 -18.83 -22.67 -5.50
CA ILE A 87 -18.24 -22.63 -4.16
C ILE A 87 -16.76 -22.29 -4.25
N ASN A 88 -15.98 -23.05 -5.03
CA ASN A 88 -14.54 -22.79 -5.20
C ASN A 88 -14.28 -21.44 -5.85
N GLN A 89 -15.12 -21.00 -6.80
CA GLN A 89 -14.98 -19.73 -7.50
C GLN A 89 -15.22 -18.52 -6.58
N GLN A 90 -16.29 -18.54 -5.79
CA GLN A 90 -16.60 -17.52 -4.79
C GLN A 90 -15.48 -17.44 -3.75
N VAL A 91 -14.99 -18.58 -3.28
CA VAL A 91 -13.88 -18.64 -2.33
C VAL A 91 -12.59 -18.11 -2.94
N ALA A 92 -12.27 -18.45 -4.19
CA ALA A 92 -11.10 -17.93 -4.89
C ALA A 92 -11.15 -16.39 -4.97
N ILE A 93 -12.28 -15.82 -5.38
CA ILE A 93 -12.44 -14.35 -5.43
C ILE A 93 -12.34 -13.76 -4.02
N THR A 94 -12.99 -14.37 -3.03
CA THR A 94 -12.93 -13.90 -1.64
C THR A 94 -11.49 -13.86 -1.13
N ILE A 95 -10.72 -14.93 -1.32
CA ILE A 95 -9.30 -14.97 -0.94
C ILE A 95 -8.51 -13.93 -1.74
N GLY A 96 -8.73 -13.82 -3.05
CA GLY A 96 -8.06 -12.82 -3.90
C GLY A 96 -8.28 -11.39 -3.41
N LEU A 97 -9.51 -11.05 -3.02
CA LEU A 97 -9.86 -9.74 -2.45
C LEU A 97 -9.27 -9.53 -1.05
N LEU A 98 -9.22 -10.57 -0.21
CA LEU A 98 -8.61 -10.47 1.13
C LEU A 98 -7.09 -10.26 1.07
N PHE A 99 -6.43 -10.82 0.05
CA PHE A 99 -4.98 -10.66 -0.19
C PHE A 99 -4.67 -9.54 -1.19
N LYS A 100 -5.63 -8.67 -1.49
CA LYS A 100 -5.41 -7.49 -2.31
C LYS A 100 -4.29 -6.63 -1.70
N GLY A 101 -3.33 -6.22 -2.53
CA GLY A 101 -2.14 -5.46 -2.11
C GLY A 101 -1.10 -6.26 -1.31
N LEU A 102 -1.37 -7.53 -1.00
CA LEU A 102 -0.52 -8.38 -0.16
C LEU A 102 0.11 -9.55 -0.95
N PRO A 103 1.25 -10.09 -0.47
CA PRO A 103 1.74 -11.36 -0.98
C PRO A 103 0.78 -12.50 -0.65
N ILE A 104 0.39 -13.26 -1.67
CA ILE A 104 -0.40 -14.49 -1.49
C ILE A 104 0.55 -15.62 -1.05
N PRO A 105 0.19 -16.40 0.00
CA PRO A 105 0.96 -17.56 0.44
C PRO A 105 1.27 -18.57 -0.67
N SER A 106 2.49 -19.10 -0.67
CA SER A 106 3.00 -19.98 -1.74
C SER A 106 2.30 -21.34 -1.81
N ASP A 107 1.68 -21.78 -0.73
CA ASP A 107 1.03 -23.08 -0.62
C ASP A 107 -0.31 -23.18 -1.38
N PHE A 108 -0.96 -22.04 -1.66
CA PHE A 108 -2.18 -21.98 -2.48
C PHE A 108 -2.14 -20.93 -3.59
N GLY A 109 -1.14 -20.06 -3.60
CA GLY A 109 -1.04 -18.93 -4.54
C GLY A 109 -1.12 -19.31 -6.02
N PRO A 110 -0.34 -20.28 -6.53
CA PRO A 110 -0.39 -20.65 -7.95
C PRO A 110 -1.79 -21.10 -8.38
N ALA A 111 -2.42 -22.00 -7.63
CA ALA A 111 -3.76 -22.50 -7.93
C ALA A 111 -4.83 -21.39 -7.85
N LEU A 112 -4.70 -20.48 -6.88
CA LEU A 112 -5.58 -19.32 -6.74
C LEU A 112 -5.50 -18.42 -7.97
N ILE A 113 -4.27 -18.07 -8.39
CA ILE A 113 -4.03 -17.21 -9.55
C ILE A 113 -4.60 -17.85 -10.82
N ASP A 114 -4.37 -19.15 -11.04
CA ASP A 114 -4.89 -19.84 -12.21
C ASP A 114 -6.42 -19.87 -12.21
N THR A 115 -7.06 -20.04 -11.05
CA THR A 115 -8.51 -19.99 -10.92
C THR A 115 -9.05 -18.59 -11.24
N LEU A 116 -8.43 -17.53 -10.69
CA LEU A 116 -8.82 -16.15 -10.97
C LEU A 116 -8.65 -15.80 -12.46
N LYS A 117 -7.58 -16.28 -13.11
CA LYS A 117 -7.38 -16.13 -14.56
C LYS A 117 -8.51 -16.79 -15.35
N GLN A 118 -8.88 -18.03 -15.01
CA GLN A 118 -9.99 -18.71 -15.69
C GLN A 118 -11.32 -17.97 -15.49
N LEU A 119 -11.56 -17.44 -14.30
CA LEU A 119 -12.76 -16.63 -13.98
C LEU A 119 -12.79 -15.32 -14.76
N SER A 120 -11.63 -14.66 -14.94
CA SER A 120 -11.51 -13.42 -15.71
C SER A 120 -11.95 -13.59 -17.17
N LEU A 121 -11.77 -14.80 -17.72
CA LEU A 121 -12.15 -15.18 -19.08
C LEU A 121 -13.59 -15.72 -19.18
N SER A 122 -14.29 -15.87 -18.06
CA SER A 122 -15.64 -16.42 -18.05
C SER A 122 -16.67 -15.41 -18.57
N GLN A 123 -17.74 -15.90 -19.20
CA GLN A 123 -18.84 -15.05 -19.67
C GLN A 123 -19.72 -14.50 -18.52
N GLN A 124 -19.48 -14.93 -17.27
CA GLN A 124 -20.23 -14.45 -16.11
C GLN A 124 -19.61 -13.13 -15.64
N SER A 125 -20.19 -12.03 -16.10
CA SER A 125 -19.66 -10.66 -15.94
C SER A 125 -19.26 -10.30 -14.50
N HIS A 126 -20.03 -10.75 -13.51
CA HIS A 126 -19.76 -10.44 -12.10
C HIS A 126 -18.53 -11.18 -11.54
N PHE A 127 -18.27 -12.43 -11.93
CA PHE A 127 -17.04 -13.13 -11.54
C PHE A 127 -15.83 -12.64 -12.35
N SER A 128 -16.03 -12.30 -13.62
CA SER A 128 -14.98 -11.75 -14.48
C SER A 128 -14.43 -10.45 -13.92
N ASN A 129 -15.27 -9.44 -13.65
CA ASN A 129 -14.79 -8.14 -13.14
C ASN A 129 -14.06 -8.26 -11.79
N ASN A 130 -14.64 -8.98 -10.83
CA ASN A 130 -14.04 -9.10 -9.50
C ASN A 130 -12.72 -9.89 -9.51
N SER A 131 -12.59 -10.89 -10.38
CA SER A 131 -11.33 -11.62 -10.54
C SER A 131 -10.27 -10.76 -11.23
N ILE A 132 -10.66 -9.93 -12.19
CA ILE A 132 -9.76 -8.96 -12.83
C ILE A 132 -9.20 -7.98 -11.80
N ASP A 133 -10.04 -7.42 -10.92
CA ASP A 133 -9.59 -6.43 -9.94
C ASP A 133 -8.64 -7.03 -8.90
N ALA A 134 -8.92 -8.24 -8.42
CA ALA A 134 -7.98 -8.98 -7.57
C ALA A 134 -6.63 -9.25 -8.26
N LEU A 135 -6.64 -9.56 -9.57
CA LEU A 135 -5.43 -9.80 -10.34
C LEU A 135 -4.63 -8.52 -10.63
N LYS A 136 -5.29 -7.39 -10.90
CA LYS A 136 -4.62 -6.11 -11.22
C LYS A 136 -3.70 -5.67 -10.09
N GLN A 137 -4.20 -5.62 -8.86
CA GLN A 137 -3.42 -5.17 -7.71
C GLN A 137 -2.22 -6.07 -7.43
N ARG A 138 -2.41 -7.39 -7.55
CA ARG A 138 -1.31 -8.34 -7.42
C ARG A 138 -0.26 -8.15 -8.53
N LEU A 139 -0.70 -7.87 -9.75
CA LEU A 139 0.20 -7.63 -10.88
C LEU A 139 1.05 -6.37 -10.65
N ILE A 140 0.46 -5.27 -10.17
CA ILE A 140 1.21 -4.03 -9.87
C ILE A 140 2.30 -4.31 -8.83
N LEU A 141 1.95 -4.97 -7.73
CA LEU A 141 2.91 -5.35 -6.69
C LEU A 141 4.05 -6.22 -7.25
N LEU A 142 3.73 -7.24 -8.05
CA LEU A 142 4.72 -8.13 -8.66
C LEU A 142 5.64 -7.38 -9.64
N CYS A 143 5.10 -6.45 -10.43
CA CYS A 143 5.89 -5.60 -11.31
C CYS A 143 6.86 -4.74 -10.50
N CYS A 144 6.40 -4.10 -9.41
CA CYS A 144 7.26 -3.29 -8.54
C CYS A 144 8.38 -4.13 -7.90
N GLN A 145 8.06 -5.33 -7.42
CA GLN A 145 9.04 -6.25 -6.84
C GLN A 145 10.05 -6.74 -7.88
N ALA A 146 9.59 -7.13 -9.08
CA ALA A 146 10.47 -7.55 -10.16
C ALA A 146 11.39 -6.41 -10.60
N THR A 147 10.86 -5.19 -10.75
CA THR A 147 11.65 -4.00 -11.05
C THR A 147 12.70 -3.72 -9.98
N SER A 148 12.33 -3.77 -8.70
CA SER A 148 13.25 -3.64 -7.57
C SER A 148 14.41 -4.65 -7.68
N ILE A 149 14.12 -5.94 -7.87
CA ILE A 149 15.13 -6.99 -8.04
C ILE A 149 16.03 -6.71 -9.27
N MET A 150 15.45 -6.23 -10.38
CA MET A 150 16.23 -5.92 -11.58
C MET A 150 17.16 -4.72 -11.40
N LEU A 151 16.83 -3.80 -10.50
CA LEU A 151 17.59 -2.59 -10.22
C LEU A 151 18.68 -2.80 -9.17
N GLN A 152 18.46 -3.70 -8.22
CA GLN A 152 19.43 -4.03 -7.17
C GLN A 152 20.73 -4.57 -7.78
N ASP A 153 21.85 -3.95 -7.38
CA ASP A 153 23.20 -4.27 -7.85
C ASP A 153 23.38 -4.28 -9.38
N ASN A 154 22.52 -3.55 -10.11
CA ASN A 154 22.52 -3.49 -11.57
C ASN A 154 22.64 -2.04 -12.09
N GLU A 155 23.87 -1.51 -12.05
CA GLU A 155 24.18 -0.13 -12.44
C GLU A 155 23.75 0.25 -13.88
N PRO A 156 23.86 -0.64 -14.89
CA PRO A 156 23.32 -0.37 -16.22
C PRO A 156 21.80 -0.19 -16.24
N ALA A 157 21.04 -1.07 -15.60
CA ALA A 157 19.58 -0.97 -15.55
C ALA A 157 19.13 0.28 -14.77
N MET A 158 19.82 0.58 -13.68
CA MET A 158 19.60 1.81 -12.89
C MET A 158 19.85 3.06 -13.73
N SER A 159 21.01 3.11 -14.41
CA SER A 159 21.36 4.25 -15.26
C SER A 159 20.36 4.45 -16.38
N LEU A 160 19.90 3.37 -17.04
CA LEU A 160 18.86 3.44 -18.06
C LEU A 160 17.53 3.98 -17.51
N THR A 161 17.13 3.49 -16.33
CA THR A 161 15.90 3.92 -15.65
C THR A 161 15.90 5.42 -15.37
N ILE A 162 17.03 5.96 -14.94
CA ILE A 162 17.21 7.38 -14.65
C ILE A 162 17.34 8.21 -15.93
N SER A 163 18.15 7.75 -16.90
CA SER A 163 18.47 8.54 -18.09
C SER A 163 17.32 8.62 -19.09
N GLU A 164 16.58 7.52 -19.28
CA GLU A 164 15.41 7.52 -20.16
C GLU A 164 14.15 7.99 -19.42
N GLY A 165 14.09 7.76 -18.11
CA GLY A 165 12.99 8.20 -17.24
C GLY A 165 11.65 7.52 -17.48
N ASN A 166 11.49 6.72 -18.54
CA ASN A 166 10.21 6.10 -18.91
C ASN A 166 9.67 5.20 -17.79
N LEU A 167 10.50 4.29 -17.28
CA LEU A 167 10.11 3.40 -16.19
C LEU A 167 9.78 4.17 -14.91
N LEU A 168 10.56 5.20 -14.59
CA LEU A 168 10.33 6.03 -13.41
C LEU A 168 9.01 6.80 -13.50
N ARG A 169 8.70 7.39 -14.66
CA ARG A 169 7.41 8.06 -14.90
C ARG A 169 6.23 7.10 -14.82
N GLU A 170 6.38 5.88 -15.34
CA GLU A 170 5.33 4.86 -15.23
C GLU A 170 5.11 4.45 -13.77
N LEU A 171 6.16 4.26 -12.98
CA LEU A 171 6.05 3.99 -11.53
C LEU A 171 5.31 5.13 -10.81
N ILE A 172 5.70 6.39 -11.08
CA ILE A 172 5.04 7.58 -10.51
C ILE A 172 3.56 7.63 -10.91
N SER A 173 3.25 7.46 -12.20
CA SER A 173 1.90 7.46 -12.77
C SER A 173 1.01 6.37 -12.15
N VAL A 174 1.58 5.20 -11.83
CA VAL A 174 0.87 4.14 -11.11
C VAL A 174 0.58 4.60 -9.68
N PHE A 175 1.57 5.03 -8.91
CA PHE A 175 1.37 5.39 -7.49
C PHE A 175 0.55 6.67 -7.28
N GLN A 176 0.51 7.58 -8.25
CA GLN A 176 -0.40 8.72 -8.22
C GLN A 176 -1.87 8.29 -8.28
N LYS A 177 -2.16 7.20 -9.00
CA LYS A 177 -3.52 6.65 -9.14
C LYS A 177 -3.94 5.82 -7.92
N LEU A 178 -3.00 5.15 -7.25
CA LEU A 178 -3.29 4.37 -6.03
C LEU A 178 -3.38 5.29 -4.80
N PRO A 179 -4.43 5.25 -3.98
CA PRO A 179 -4.51 5.76 -2.64
C PRO A 179 -3.36 5.28 -1.79
N VAL A 180 -3.01 6.12 -0.84
CA VAL A 180 -1.93 5.90 0.11
C VAL A 180 -2.08 4.59 0.87
N ASP A 181 -3.32 4.20 1.11
CA ASP A 181 -3.71 3.09 1.95
C ASP A 181 -3.74 1.74 1.18
N GLU A 182 -3.63 1.76 -0.17
CA GLU A 182 -3.24 0.57 -0.98
C GLU A 182 -1.76 0.30 -0.97
N VAL A 183 -1.00 1.40 -0.93
CA VAL A 183 0.41 1.31 -1.19
C VAL A 183 0.93 0.48 -0.04
N THR A 184 1.74 -0.51 -0.38
CA THR A 184 2.45 -1.31 0.59
C THR A 184 3.91 -1.01 0.41
N SER A 185 4.71 -1.27 1.45
CA SER A 185 6.17 -1.21 1.35
C SER A 185 6.72 -1.89 0.07
N GLY A 186 6.11 -2.99 -0.37
CA GLY A 186 6.49 -3.71 -1.59
C GLY A 186 6.22 -2.95 -2.89
N HIS A 187 5.20 -2.10 -2.94
CA HIS A 187 4.91 -1.23 -4.08
C HIS A 187 6.02 -0.19 -4.26
N LEU A 188 6.41 0.49 -3.17
CA LEU A 188 7.49 1.49 -3.22
C LEU A 188 8.90 0.92 -3.37
N ALA A 189 9.09 -0.40 -3.35
CA ALA A 189 10.41 -1.03 -3.39
C ALA A 189 11.25 -0.58 -4.60
N ALA A 190 10.66 -0.57 -5.81
CA ALA A 190 11.35 -0.14 -7.02
C ALA A 190 11.79 1.32 -6.96
N LEU A 191 10.87 2.21 -6.54
CA LEU A 191 11.15 3.63 -6.43
C LEU A 191 12.23 3.88 -5.36
N PHE A 192 12.11 3.23 -4.20
CA PHE A 192 13.09 3.32 -3.13
C PHE A 192 14.48 2.86 -3.58
N ASP A 193 14.59 1.75 -4.29
CA ASP A 193 15.86 1.24 -4.81
C ASP A 193 16.50 2.23 -5.80
N VAL A 194 15.69 2.90 -6.64
CA VAL A 194 16.20 4.00 -7.47
C VAL A 194 16.93 5.02 -6.60
N PHE A 195 16.32 5.52 -5.53
CA PHE A 195 16.96 6.54 -4.69
C PHE A 195 18.09 6.02 -3.81
N ASN A 196 17.99 4.79 -3.32
CA ASN A 196 18.97 4.21 -2.40
C ASN A 196 20.30 3.89 -3.09
N PHE A 197 20.26 3.50 -4.37
CA PHE A 197 21.46 3.16 -5.13
C PHE A 197 21.90 4.27 -6.11
N THR A 198 21.15 5.36 -6.20
CA THR A 198 21.51 6.50 -7.05
C THR A 198 22.42 7.48 -6.33
N THR A 199 23.51 7.87 -6.99
CA THR A 199 24.38 8.93 -6.48
C THR A 199 23.65 10.27 -6.46
N ILE A 200 23.96 11.13 -5.48
CA ILE A 200 23.34 12.45 -5.32
C ILE A 200 23.32 13.29 -6.62
N ARG A 201 24.37 13.19 -7.47
CA ARG A 201 24.44 13.89 -8.77
C ARG A 201 23.41 13.40 -9.79
N LYS A 202 23.11 12.09 -9.81
CA LYS A 202 22.13 11.49 -10.72
C LYS A 202 20.69 11.78 -10.27
N ILE A 203 20.45 12.09 -8.99
CA ILE A 203 19.14 12.51 -8.48
C ILE A 203 18.67 13.81 -9.15
N GLU A 204 19.60 14.67 -9.55
CA GLU A 204 19.29 15.97 -10.17
C GLU A 204 18.58 15.85 -11.52
N THR A 205 18.66 14.69 -12.18
CA THR A 205 18.01 14.46 -13.47
C THR A 205 16.61 13.87 -13.34
N ILE A 206 16.18 13.59 -12.11
CA ILE A 206 14.89 12.98 -11.79
C ILE A 206 13.82 14.09 -11.65
N PRO A 207 12.55 13.88 -12.11
CA PRO A 207 11.47 14.86 -11.94
C PRO A 207 11.13 15.07 -10.44
N GLU A 208 11.81 16.05 -9.85
CA GLU A 208 11.74 16.37 -8.42
C GLU A 208 10.32 16.71 -7.96
N ASP A 209 9.58 17.50 -8.72
CA ASP A 209 8.24 17.94 -8.33
C ASP A 209 7.26 16.77 -8.20
N GLU A 210 7.20 15.90 -9.22
CA GLU A 210 6.28 14.76 -9.26
C GLU A 210 6.56 13.75 -8.15
N ILE A 211 7.85 13.52 -7.82
CA ILE A 211 8.22 12.56 -6.78
C ILE A 211 8.03 13.14 -5.40
N LEU A 212 8.37 14.41 -5.16
CA LEU A 212 8.10 15.03 -3.86
C LEU A 212 6.59 15.10 -3.59
N GLU A 213 5.77 15.42 -4.60
CA GLU A 213 4.31 15.34 -4.49
C GLU A 213 3.84 13.94 -4.12
N LEU A 214 4.36 12.91 -4.79
CA LEU A 214 4.04 11.53 -4.46
C LEU A 214 4.50 11.17 -3.04
N MET A 215 5.70 11.55 -2.62
CA MET A 215 6.21 11.22 -1.29
C MET A 215 5.46 11.94 -0.18
N MET A 216 5.04 13.20 -0.39
CA MET A 216 4.14 13.90 0.53
C MET A 216 2.85 13.11 0.75
N LYS A 217 2.20 12.70 -0.34
CA LYS A 217 1.02 11.84 -0.29
C LYS A 217 1.30 10.56 0.51
N MET A 218 2.43 9.90 0.29
CA MET A 218 2.81 8.68 1.02
C MET A 218 3.08 8.89 2.53
N LEU A 219 3.43 10.11 2.98
CA LEU A 219 3.59 10.40 4.40
C LEU A 219 2.26 10.38 5.18
N GLU A 220 1.11 10.33 4.50
CA GLU A 220 -0.22 10.14 5.11
C GLU A 220 -0.50 8.67 5.47
N SER A 221 0.41 7.75 5.14
CA SER A 221 0.22 6.32 5.39
C SER A 221 0.25 6.00 6.88
N ASN A 222 -0.47 4.95 7.28
CA ASN A 222 -0.33 4.33 8.60
C ASN A 222 0.72 3.21 8.60
N ASP A 223 1.26 2.83 7.44
CA ASP A 223 2.33 1.84 7.31
C ASP A 223 3.68 2.51 7.55
N GLU A 224 4.31 2.14 8.66
CA GLU A 224 5.60 2.66 9.09
C GLU A 224 6.72 2.48 8.06
N ASP A 225 6.72 1.37 7.31
CA ASP A 225 7.73 1.13 6.27
C ASP A 225 7.59 2.11 5.10
N ILE A 226 6.36 2.50 4.79
CA ILE A 226 6.07 3.47 3.72
C ILE A 226 6.58 4.84 4.14
N ILE A 227 6.28 5.28 5.36
CA ILE A 227 6.78 6.54 5.92
C ILE A 227 8.31 6.54 5.92
N TRP A 228 8.95 5.46 6.34
CA TRP A 228 10.41 5.33 6.30
C TRP A 228 10.97 5.48 4.88
N LYS A 229 10.41 4.78 3.89
CA LYS A 229 10.84 4.90 2.49
C LYS A 229 10.63 6.31 1.94
N SER A 230 9.49 6.92 2.24
CA SER A 230 9.15 8.27 1.79
C SER A 230 10.06 9.33 2.40
N THR A 231 10.28 9.30 3.70
CA THR A 231 11.24 10.21 4.37
C THR A 231 12.66 10.02 3.83
N LYS A 232 13.07 8.79 3.51
CA LYS A 232 14.39 8.54 2.90
C LYS A 232 14.53 9.15 1.50
N ILE A 233 13.49 9.05 0.66
CA ILE A 233 13.49 9.65 -0.68
C ILE A 233 13.51 11.18 -0.58
N ILE A 234 12.69 11.77 0.31
CA ILE A 234 12.68 13.23 0.57
C ILE A 234 14.05 13.70 1.05
N LEU A 235 14.69 12.94 1.96
CA LEU A 235 16.05 13.22 2.43
C LEU A 235 17.05 13.28 1.28
N SER A 236 16.99 12.34 0.34
CA SER A 236 17.88 12.29 -0.81
C SER A 236 17.76 13.53 -1.70
N PHE A 237 16.54 14.02 -1.97
CA PHE A 237 16.34 15.30 -2.67
C PHE A 237 16.83 16.49 -1.86
N THR A 238 16.57 16.50 -0.55
CA THR A 238 16.96 17.61 0.33
C THR A 238 18.47 17.78 0.39
N ILE A 239 19.21 16.68 0.54
CA ILE A 239 20.67 16.68 0.50
C ILE A 239 21.16 17.09 -0.89
N SER A 240 20.58 16.53 -1.97
CA SER A 240 20.98 16.87 -3.34
C SER A 240 20.89 18.37 -3.61
N ASN A 241 19.78 19.02 -3.23
CA ASN A 241 19.64 20.46 -3.37
C ASN A 241 20.50 21.26 -2.40
N GLY A 242 20.70 20.77 -1.18
CA GLY A 242 21.58 21.39 -0.20
C GLY A 242 23.06 21.42 -0.61
N LEU A 243 23.51 20.47 -1.43
CA LEU A 243 24.87 20.45 -1.96
C LEU A 243 25.09 21.40 -3.14
N LYS A 244 24.02 21.88 -3.80
CA LYS A 244 24.10 22.82 -4.93
C LYS A 244 24.28 24.27 -4.49
N VAL A 245 23.95 24.57 -3.24
CA VAL A 245 23.97 25.93 -2.70
C VAL A 245 25.24 26.16 -1.90
N GLU A 246 25.84 27.34 -2.07
CA GLU A 246 27.00 27.76 -1.27
C GLU A 246 26.62 27.86 0.22
N GLU A 247 27.62 27.90 1.10
CA GLU A 247 27.38 28.17 2.51
C GLU A 247 26.60 29.49 2.67
N LEU A 248 25.62 29.51 3.58
CA LEU A 248 24.73 30.65 3.86
C LEU A 248 23.65 30.94 2.80
N ILE A 249 23.52 30.10 1.77
CA ILE A 249 22.38 30.16 0.84
C ILE A 249 21.28 29.20 1.32
N ILE A 250 20.03 29.69 1.30
CA ILE A 250 18.84 28.93 1.70
C ILE A 250 18.62 27.77 0.71
N ASN A 251 18.29 26.59 1.24
CA ASN A 251 17.93 25.44 0.42
C ASN A 251 16.67 25.77 -0.41
N PRO A 252 16.68 25.59 -1.75
CA PRO A 252 15.54 25.95 -2.59
C PRO A 252 14.26 25.19 -2.24
N LEU A 253 14.37 24.01 -1.60
CA LEU A 253 13.22 23.25 -1.14
C LEU A 253 12.53 23.86 0.08
N LEU A 254 13.17 24.74 0.86
CA LEU A 254 12.58 25.30 2.07
C LEU A 254 11.27 26.04 1.76
N GLN A 255 11.30 26.99 0.83
CA GLN A 255 10.11 27.75 0.45
C GLN A 255 9.00 26.87 -0.13
N LYS A 256 9.38 25.80 -0.83
CA LYS A 256 8.42 24.84 -1.38
C LYS A 256 7.73 24.08 -0.24
N PHE A 257 8.51 23.51 0.68
CA PHE A 257 8.03 22.72 1.81
C PHE A 257 7.21 23.53 2.81
N GLU A 258 7.52 24.82 2.98
CA GLU A 258 6.70 25.75 3.75
C GLU A 258 5.35 26.01 3.07
N LYS A 259 5.36 26.16 1.74
CA LYS A 259 4.17 26.51 0.96
C LYS A 259 3.19 25.35 0.82
N ASP A 260 3.69 24.13 0.58
CA ASP A 260 2.84 22.93 0.41
C ASP A 260 2.53 22.21 1.73
N GLY A 261 3.16 22.64 2.83
CA GLY A 261 2.92 22.11 4.16
C GLY A 261 3.75 20.86 4.51
N THR A 262 4.64 20.40 3.61
CA THR A 262 5.56 19.27 3.86
C THR A 262 6.29 19.42 5.19
N ILE A 263 6.77 20.63 5.49
CA ILE A 263 7.58 20.87 6.68
C ILE A 263 6.79 20.61 7.98
N TYR A 264 5.51 21.00 8.01
CA TYR A 264 4.66 20.80 9.19
C TYR A 264 4.31 19.32 9.36
N HIS A 265 4.07 18.60 8.26
CA HIS A 265 3.80 17.17 8.31
C HIS A 265 5.01 16.37 8.78
N LEU A 266 6.22 16.72 8.33
CA LEU A 266 7.46 16.13 8.83
C LEU A 266 7.68 16.41 10.33
N LEU A 267 7.38 17.64 10.78
CA LEU A 267 7.46 18.00 12.19
C LEU A 267 6.46 17.22 13.05
N GLU A 268 5.22 17.03 12.58
CA GLU A 268 4.21 16.21 13.24
C GLU A 268 4.69 14.76 13.41
N ILE A 269 5.24 14.15 12.34
CA ILE A 269 5.83 12.81 12.41
C ILE A 269 7.01 12.78 13.39
N PHE A 270 7.86 13.81 13.39
CA PHE A 270 9.04 13.87 14.25
C PHE A 270 8.69 13.96 15.74
N GLN A 271 7.64 14.71 16.08
CA GLN A 271 7.17 14.91 17.46
C GLN A 271 6.38 13.71 17.98
N ASN A 272 5.87 12.85 17.10
CA ASN A 272 5.08 11.71 17.48
C ASN A 272 5.99 10.50 17.80
N ASP A 273 6.02 10.05 19.05
CA ASP A 273 6.76 8.86 19.48
C ASP A 273 6.12 7.51 19.06
N PHE A 274 5.16 7.53 18.13
CA PHE A 274 4.43 6.36 17.66
C PHE A 274 5.30 5.33 16.91
N TYR A 275 6.35 5.79 16.20
CA TYR A 275 7.12 4.95 15.30
C TYR A 275 8.26 4.19 16.02
N GLN A 276 8.35 2.89 15.73
CA GLN A 276 9.39 1.99 16.24
C GLN A 276 10.72 2.19 15.51
N ASN A 277 10.67 2.42 14.19
CA ASN A 277 11.81 2.63 13.32
C ASN A 277 12.42 4.02 13.57
N LYS A 278 13.52 4.02 14.33
CA LYS A 278 14.20 5.25 14.71
C LYS A 278 14.88 5.99 13.56
N GLU A 279 15.05 5.34 12.41
CA GLU A 279 15.58 5.99 11.21
C GLU A 279 14.61 7.03 10.62
N ILE A 280 13.30 6.91 10.86
CA ILE A 280 12.31 7.91 10.43
C ILE A 280 12.66 9.27 11.05
N TYR A 281 12.82 9.31 12.37
CA TYR A 281 13.21 10.53 13.09
C TYR A 281 14.59 11.03 12.64
N GLY A 282 15.54 10.12 12.45
CA GLY A 282 16.88 10.47 11.94
C GLY A 282 16.82 11.14 10.56
N ASN A 283 16.05 10.58 9.63
CA ASN A 283 15.87 11.16 8.30
C ASN A 283 15.23 12.55 8.38
N ILE A 284 14.18 12.71 9.20
CA ILE A 284 13.47 13.99 9.35
C ILE A 284 14.38 15.06 9.99
N ALA A 285 15.13 14.72 11.04
CA ALA A 285 16.07 15.64 11.66
C ALA A 285 17.12 16.15 10.66
N VAL A 286 17.64 15.27 9.79
CA VAL A 286 18.59 15.67 8.73
C VAL A 286 17.90 16.51 7.66
N ILE A 287 16.67 16.18 7.24
CA ILE A 287 15.89 17.01 6.32
C ILE A 287 15.76 18.44 6.86
N ILE A 288 15.29 18.59 8.10
CA ILE A 288 15.11 19.89 8.76
C ILE A 288 16.46 20.62 8.85
N GLY A 289 17.51 19.95 9.34
CA GLY A 289 18.84 20.55 9.43
C GLY A 289 19.40 21.02 8.08
N CYS A 290 19.14 20.27 6.99
CA CYS A 290 19.54 20.65 5.64
C CYS A 290 18.72 21.81 5.07
N LEU A 291 17.41 21.88 5.36
CA LEU A 291 16.56 22.98 4.90
C LEU A 291 16.92 24.30 5.59
N PHE A 292 17.21 24.25 6.90
CA PHE A 292 17.54 25.41 7.73
C PHE A 292 19.05 25.66 7.90
N LYS A 293 19.93 25.03 7.11
CA LYS A 293 21.40 25.20 7.26
C LYS A 293 21.85 26.68 7.29
N ALA A 294 21.16 27.55 6.55
CA ALA A 294 21.47 28.98 6.41
C ALA A 294 20.54 29.92 7.20
N THR A 295 19.57 29.37 7.93
CA THR A 295 18.54 30.15 8.63
C THR A 295 18.37 29.64 10.06
N LYS A 296 17.81 30.47 10.93
CA LYS A 296 17.42 29.99 12.25
C LYS A 296 16.20 29.08 12.08
N ILE A 297 16.24 27.89 12.67
CA ILE A 297 15.03 27.06 12.82
C ILE A 297 14.05 27.88 13.69
N PRO A 298 12.79 28.13 13.25
CA PRO A 298 11.87 29.00 13.99
C PRO A 298 11.66 28.52 15.43
N ASP A 299 11.81 29.42 16.41
CA ASP A 299 11.70 29.07 17.84
C ASP A 299 10.28 28.56 18.20
N ASP A 300 9.25 29.09 17.53
CA ASP A 300 7.86 28.69 17.72
C ASP A 300 7.61 27.24 17.27
N ASP A 301 8.34 26.77 16.25
CA ASP A 301 8.28 25.39 15.75
C ASP A 301 9.06 24.43 16.66
N ILE A 302 10.16 24.88 17.29
CA ILE A 302 11.00 24.07 18.20
C ILE A 302 10.40 23.91 19.59
N SER A 303 9.61 24.88 20.07
CA SER A 303 8.93 24.74 21.36
C SER A 303 7.91 23.59 21.42
N GLN A 304 7.55 23.04 20.25
CA GLN A 304 6.76 21.81 20.10
C GLN A 304 7.63 20.55 19.89
N ILE A 305 8.95 20.69 19.72
CA ILE A 305 9.94 19.62 19.45
C ILE A 305 10.57 19.04 20.75
N ALA A 306 10.41 19.71 21.90
CA ALA A 306 10.99 19.31 23.19
C ALA A 306 9.93 18.90 24.22
#